data_AF-A0AAW2VCZ6-F1
#
_entry.id   AF-A0AAW2VCZ6-F1
#
_cell.length_a   1.000
_cell.length_b   1.000
_cell.length_c   1.000
_cell.angle_alpha   90.00
_cell.angle_beta   90.00
_cell.angle_gamma   90.00
#
_symmetry.space_group_name_H-M   'P 1'
#
loop_
_entity.id
_entity.type
_entity.pdbx_description
1 polymer ?
#
loop_
_entity_poly.entity_id
_entity_poly.type
_entity_poly.pdbx_seq_one_letter_code
_entity_poly.pdbx_strand_id
1 'polypeptide(L)'
;MAAFLFTIRQMENEALRDYMQRFVEAIHEVPHVNHELLASIIQQNLSLGRFKESIAGKTPSTMEDLLVRSQKYIRIEELNASNPSLSGKRKGQEEEKESKKKEERKFLPPTGSAYYTPLNASRGEILVLAEQQGLISQWPTKMKDNPNRLKFDKYCRFHRDRGHTMEDAIT
;
A
#
# COMPACT_ATOMS: atom_id res chain seq x y z
N MET A 1 37.02 4.37 16.05
CA MET A 1 36.43 5.47 16.86
C MET A 1 35.05 5.78 16.31
N ALA A 2 34.02 5.95 17.13
CA ALA A 2 32.63 6.16 16.64
C ALA A 2 32.45 7.41 15.76
N ALA A 3 33.36 8.39 15.86
CA ALA A 3 33.41 9.56 14.99
C ALA A 3 33.49 9.21 13.49
N PHE A 4 34.11 8.08 13.13
CA PHE A 4 34.19 7.59 11.75
C PHE A 4 32.81 7.29 11.16
N LEU A 5 31.84 6.86 11.97
CA LEU A 5 30.51 6.54 11.47
C LEU A 5 29.77 7.78 10.95
N PHE A 6 30.07 8.97 11.46
CA PHE A 6 29.49 10.23 10.96
C PHE A 6 29.98 10.60 9.55
N THR A 7 31.06 9.98 9.06
CA THR A 7 31.55 10.20 7.69
C THR A 7 30.84 9.31 6.68
N ILE A 8 30.15 8.25 7.14
CA ILE A 8 29.41 7.31 6.29
C ILE A 8 28.05 7.90 5.95
N ARG A 9 28.03 8.91 5.07
CA ARG A 9 26.81 9.58 4.62
C ARG A 9 26.23 8.91 3.37
N GLN A 10 24.91 8.99 3.22
CA GLN A 10 24.24 8.60 1.99
C GLN A 10 24.51 9.66 0.92
N MET A 11 25.09 9.25 -0.20
CA MET A 11 25.47 10.15 -1.29
C MET A 11 24.27 10.53 -2.15
N GLU A 12 24.41 11.59 -2.94
CA GLU A 12 23.40 11.97 -3.92
C GLU A 12 23.30 10.88 -5.00
N ASN A 13 22.09 10.41 -5.29
CA ASN A 13 21.78 9.29 -6.19
C ASN A 13 22.27 7.91 -5.73
N GLU A 14 22.72 7.76 -4.48
CA GLU A 14 23.03 6.44 -3.93
C GLU A 14 21.77 5.73 -3.45
N ALA A 15 21.57 4.50 -3.94
CA ALA A 15 20.47 3.65 -3.52
C ALA A 15 20.55 3.35 -2.02
N LEU A 16 19.40 3.26 -1.36
CA LEU A 16 19.37 3.00 0.09
C LEU A 16 20.07 1.69 0.45
N ARG A 17 20.01 0.68 -0.43
CA ARG A 17 20.66 -0.62 -0.25
C ARG A 17 22.17 -0.48 -0.11
N ASP A 18 22.79 0.27 -1.02
CA ASP A 18 24.25 0.43 -1.07
C ASP A 18 24.75 1.23 0.13
N TYR A 19 24.02 2.28 0.50
CA TYR A 19 24.30 3.03 1.72
C TYR A 19 24.24 2.15 2.97
N MET A 20 23.16 1.38 3.14
CA MET A 20 22.98 0.54 4.32
C MET A 20 24.06 -0.54 4.42
N GLN A 21 24.49 -1.11 3.29
CA GLN A 21 25.61 -2.06 3.24
C GLN A 21 26.89 -1.43 3.81
N ARG A 22 27.29 -0.26 3.29
CA ARG A 22 28.48 0.47 3.79
C ARG A 22 28.36 0.85 5.26
N PHE A 23 27.16 1.24 5.69
CA PHE A 23 26.89 1.63 7.07
C PHE A 23 27.06 0.45 8.05
N VAL A 24 26.53 -0.72 7.69
CA VAL A 24 26.67 -1.95 8.48
C VAL A 24 28.13 -2.38 8.54
N GLU A 25 28.83 -2.41 7.41
CA GLU A 25 30.25 -2.71 7.35
C GLU A 25 31.07 -1.79 8.26
N ALA A 26 30.82 -0.48 8.20
CA ALA A 26 31.52 0.49 9.05
C ALA A 26 31.23 0.28 10.55
N ILE A 27 30.05 -0.22 10.91
CA ILE A 27 29.71 -0.51 12.31
C ILE A 27 30.44 -1.75 12.82
N HIS A 28 30.63 -2.77 11.97
CA HIS A 28 31.41 -3.94 12.35
C HIS A 28 32.86 -3.58 12.72
N GLU A 29 33.42 -2.52 12.11
CA GLU A 29 34.75 -1.98 12.42
C GLU A 29 34.81 -1.15 13.72
N VAL A 30 33.66 -0.77 14.30
CA VAL A 30 33.59 0.07 15.50
C VAL A 30 32.98 -0.70 16.66
N PRO A 31 33.77 -1.12 17.66
CA PRO A 31 33.23 -1.82 18.82
C PRO A 31 32.34 -0.89 19.67
N HIS A 32 31.32 -1.49 20.31
CA HIS A 32 30.50 -0.87 21.35
C HIS A 32 29.75 0.42 20.97
N VAL A 33 29.21 0.51 19.75
CA VAL A 33 28.29 1.59 19.38
C VAL A 33 26.98 1.43 20.15
N ASN A 34 26.65 2.38 21.03
CA ASN A 34 25.39 2.37 21.76
C ASN A 34 24.22 2.76 20.84
N HIS A 35 23.00 2.37 21.22
CA HIS A 35 21.81 2.53 20.37
C HIS A 35 21.41 4.00 20.15
N GLU A 36 21.56 4.86 21.16
CA GLU A 36 21.23 6.29 21.05
C GLU A 36 22.17 7.01 20.08
N LEU A 37 23.46 6.69 20.14
CA LEU A 37 24.48 7.22 19.24
C LEU A 37 24.23 6.70 17.81
N LEU A 38 23.91 5.41 17.66
CA LEU A 38 23.54 4.83 16.37
C LEU A 38 22.38 5.58 15.72
N ALA A 39 21.32 5.85 16.51
CA ALA A 39 20.16 6.59 16.08
C ALA A 39 20.50 8.03 15.63
N SER A 40 21.37 8.72 16.37
CA SER A 40 21.84 10.06 16.01
C SER A 40 22.66 10.05 14.71
N ILE A 41 23.58 9.10 14.58
CA ILE A 41 24.43 8.93 13.40
C ILE A 41 23.56 8.68 12.16
N ILE A 42 22.64 7.72 12.21
CA ILE A 42 21.81 7.37 11.05
C ILE A 42 20.93 8.56 10.61
N GLN A 43 20.35 9.31 11.55
CA GLN A 43 19.54 10.49 11.22
C GLN A 43 20.36 11.59 10.52
N GLN A 44 21.63 11.77 10.91
CA GLN A 44 22.52 12.75 10.30
C GLN A 44 23.01 12.31 8.91
N ASN A 45 23.31 11.02 8.76
CA ASN A 45 23.94 10.47 7.57
C ASN A 45 22.99 10.26 6.40
N LEU A 46 21.70 10.03 6.66
CA LEU A 46 20.71 9.78 5.61
C LEU A 46 20.44 11.01 4.74
N SER A 47 20.19 10.76 3.46
CA SER A 47 19.68 11.76 2.53
C SER A 47 18.20 12.04 2.82
N LEU A 48 17.69 13.20 2.37
CA LEU A 48 16.28 13.53 2.54
C LEU A 48 15.41 12.53 1.78
N GLY A 49 14.37 11.99 2.41
CA GLY A 49 13.47 11.03 1.79
C GLY A 49 12.64 10.25 2.79
N ARG A 50 11.76 9.38 2.26
CA ARG A 50 10.77 8.64 3.07
C ARG A 50 11.39 7.77 4.16
N PHE A 51 12.59 7.24 3.92
CA PHE A 51 13.30 6.46 4.93
C PHE A 51 13.77 7.34 6.08
N LYS A 52 14.42 8.49 5.79
CA LYS A 52 14.83 9.45 6.81
C LYS A 52 13.65 9.98 7.63
N GLU A 53 12.53 10.28 6.98
CA GLU A 53 11.27 10.65 7.64
C GLU A 53 10.79 9.55 8.59
N SER A 54 10.85 8.28 8.18
CA SER A 54 10.47 7.14 9.02
C SER A 54 11.36 6.98 10.25
N ILE A 55 12.66 7.19 10.08
CA ILE A 55 13.64 7.14 11.18
C ILE A 55 13.45 8.31 12.15
N ALA A 56 13.07 9.49 11.66
CA ALA A 56 12.74 10.64 12.51
C ALA A 56 11.42 10.45 13.27
N GLY A 57 10.40 9.86 12.62
CA GLY A 57 9.09 9.62 13.23
C GLY A 57 9.10 8.53 14.31
N LYS A 58 9.89 7.47 14.10
CA LYS A 58 10.09 6.39 15.09
C LYS A 58 11.56 6.01 15.11
N THR A 59 12.32 6.56 16.06
CA THR A 59 13.74 6.24 16.20
C THR A 59 13.93 4.72 16.40
N PRO A 60 14.84 4.06 15.65
CA PRO A 60 15.18 2.65 15.88
C PRO A 60 15.80 2.45 17.27
N SER A 61 15.29 1.47 18.03
CA SER A 61 15.81 1.15 19.36
C SER A 61 17.00 0.19 19.29
N THR A 62 17.13 -0.57 18.20
CA THR A 62 18.20 -1.55 17.98
C THR A 62 18.72 -1.49 16.55
N MET A 63 19.88 -2.12 16.32
CA MET A 63 20.39 -2.33 14.96
C MET A 63 19.41 -3.16 14.12
N GLU A 64 18.81 -4.19 14.72
CA GLU A 64 17.85 -5.05 14.03
C GLU A 64 16.63 -4.26 13.54
N ASP A 65 16.07 -3.38 14.39
CA ASP A 65 14.95 -2.51 14.00
C ASP A 65 15.30 -1.63 12.80
N LEU A 66 16.53 -1.10 12.78
CA LEU A 66 17.03 -0.30 11.68
C LEU A 66 17.14 -1.13 10.39
N LEU A 67 17.69 -2.35 10.47
CA LEU A 67 17.87 -3.24 9.32
C LEU A 67 16.52 -3.68 8.75
N VAL A 68 15.62 -4.21 9.57
CA VAL A 68 14.26 -4.61 9.16
C VAL A 68 13.54 -3.46 8.48
N ARG A 69 13.62 -2.27 9.08
CA ARG A 69 12.98 -1.08 8.50
C ARG A 69 13.65 -0.67 7.20
N SER A 70 14.98 -0.71 7.10
CA SER A 70 15.69 -0.37 5.87
C SER A 70 15.30 -1.30 4.71
N GLN A 71 15.15 -2.60 4.95
CA GLN A 71 14.72 -3.57 3.93
C GLN A 71 13.33 -3.26 3.35
N LYS A 72 12.40 -2.82 4.20
CA LYS A 72 11.09 -2.34 3.75
C LYS A 72 11.24 -1.19 2.74
N TYR A 73 12.08 -0.21 3.05
CA TYR A 73 12.27 0.96 2.18
C TYR A 73 13.11 0.68 0.94
N ILE A 74 14.09 -0.22 1.01
CA ILE A 74 14.84 -0.73 -0.15
C ILE A 74 13.86 -1.35 -1.15
N ARG A 75 12.97 -2.25 -0.68
CA ARG A 75 11.95 -2.85 -1.55
C ARG A 75 11.02 -1.81 -2.16
N ILE A 76 10.64 -0.77 -1.41
CA ILE A 76 9.81 0.33 -1.94
C ILE A 76 10.57 1.08 -3.04
N GLU A 77 11.85 1.38 -2.83
CA GLU A 77 12.71 2.07 -3.80
C GLU A 77 12.88 1.26 -5.09
N GLU A 78 13.21 -0.03 -4.99
CA GLU A 78 13.36 -0.95 -6.13
C GLU A 78 12.06 -1.11 -6.94
N LEU A 79 10.91 -1.20 -6.26
CA LEU A 79 9.60 -1.25 -6.92
C LEU A 79 9.27 0.05 -7.67
N ASN A 80 9.67 1.21 -7.12
CA ASN A 80 9.45 2.50 -7.77
C ASN A 80 10.41 2.69 -8.96
N ALA A 81 11.66 2.26 -8.85
CA ALA A 81 12.62 2.28 -9.95
C ALA A 81 12.17 1.41 -11.13
N SER A 82 11.52 0.28 -10.84
CA SER A 82 11.00 -0.65 -11.86
C SER A 82 9.68 -0.19 -12.50
N ASN A 83 8.96 0.76 -11.89
CA ASN A 83 7.67 1.29 -12.38
C ASN A 83 7.60 2.82 -12.19
N PRO A 84 8.22 3.62 -13.08
CA PRO A 84 8.25 5.08 -12.96
C PRO A 84 6.88 5.76 -13.00
N SER A 85 5.82 5.06 -13.42
CA SER A 85 4.43 5.56 -13.46
C SER A 85 3.75 5.74 -12.08
N LEU A 86 4.37 5.28 -10.99
CA LEU A 86 3.79 5.32 -9.63
C LEU A 86 4.39 6.42 -8.72
N SER A 87 5.39 7.18 -9.17
CA SER A 87 6.11 8.12 -8.29
C SER A 87 5.30 9.36 -7.87
N GLY A 88 4.21 9.68 -8.58
CA GLY A 88 3.46 10.93 -8.39
C GLY A 88 2.36 10.94 -7.32
N LYS A 89 2.03 9.83 -6.64
CA LYS A 89 0.77 9.75 -5.86
C LYS A 89 0.86 9.27 -4.41
N ARG A 90 2.06 9.02 -3.88
CA ARG A 90 2.25 8.52 -2.50
C ARG A 90 2.68 9.63 -1.53
N LYS A 91 1.90 10.71 -1.44
CA LYS A 91 2.04 11.69 -0.35
C LYS A 91 1.00 11.37 0.72
N GLY A 92 1.38 10.52 1.67
CA GLY A 92 0.62 10.30 2.90
C GLY A 92 0.21 8.85 3.14
N GLN A 93 0.26 8.48 4.43
CA GLN A 93 -0.21 7.24 5.03
C GLN A 93 0.70 6.02 4.94
N GLU A 94 1.75 6.03 5.75
CA GLU A 94 2.16 4.81 6.46
C GLU A 94 2.48 5.18 7.91
N GLU A 95 1.43 5.28 8.74
CA GLU A 95 1.57 5.12 10.19
C GLU A 95 0.84 3.85 10.63
N GLU A 96 1.65 2.95 11.16
CA GLU A 96 1.37 1.76 11.94
C GLU A 96 0.46 2.09 13.13
N LYS A 97 -0.72 1.46 13.24
CA LYS A 97 -1.37 1.22 14.54
C LYS A 97 -1.95 -0.18 14.62
N GLU A 98 -1.16 -1.05 15.21
CA GLU A 98 -1.65 -2.25 15.87
C GLU A 98 -2.26 -1.84 17.22
N SER A 99 -3.59 -1.98 17.36
CA SER A 99 -4.30 -2.02 18.64
C SER A 99 -5.72 -2.56 18.43
N LYS A 100 -6.00 -3.70 19.06
CA LYS A 100 -7.31 -4.39 19.12
C LYS A 100 -8.47 -3.44 19.47
N LYS A 101 -9.52 -3.41 18.66
CA LYS A 101 -10.92 -3.54 19.16
C LYS A 101 -11.90 -3.88 18.03
N LYS A 102 -12.71 -4.89 18.34
CA LYS A 102 -13.86 -5.41 17.62
C LYS A 102 -14.91 -4.31 17.45
N GLU A 103 -15.12 -3.82 16.23
CA GLU A 103 -16.41 -3.24 15.87
C GLU A 103 -16.67 -3.33 14.37
N GLU A 104 -17.93 -3.64 14.10
CA GLU A 104 -18.62 -3.77 12.85
C GLU A 104 -18.30 -2.67 11.82
N ARG A 105 -18.15 -3.08 10.56
CA ARG A 105 -18.52 -2.39 9.30
C ARG A 105 -17.39 -2.07 8.32
N LYS A 106 -17.77 -2.41 7.08
CA LYS A 106 -17.27 -2.01 5.76
C LYS A 106 -16.08 -2.84 5.27
N PHE A 107 -16.42 -3.76 4.36
CA PHE A 107 -15.52 -4.30 3.36
C PHE A 107 -14.78 -3.13 2.68
N LEU A 108 -13.57 -2.85 3.14
CA LEU A 108 -12.61 -2.03 2.42
C LEU A 108 -12.05 -2.91 1.30
N PRO A 109 -12.07 -2.47 0.03
CA PRO A 109 -11.42 -3.22 -1.03
C PRO A 109 -9.91 -3.26 -0.77
N PRO A 110 -9.20 -4.30 -1.25
CA PRO A 110 -7.77 -4.44 -1.02
C PRO A 110 -7.03 -3.21 -1.56
N THR A 111 -6.18 -2.66 -0.72
CA THR A 111 -5.39 -1.46 -0.95
C THR A 111 -4.39 -1.69 -2.09
N GLY A 112 -4.79 -1.31 -3.29
CA GLY A 112 -3.96 -1.36 -4.50
C GLY A 112 -4.75 -0.82 -5.66
N SER A 113 -4.81 0.51 -5.79
CA SER A 113 -5.36 1.30 -6.91
C SER A 113 -5.86 0.47 -8.09
N ALA A 114 -7.10 -0.02 -8.01
CA ALA A 114 -7.79 -0.47 -9.19
C ALA A 114 -8.15 0.79 -9.99
N TYR A 115 -7.24 1.24 -10.84
CA TYR A 115 -7.70 1.85 -12.09
C TYR A 115 -8.38 0.71 -12.84
N TYR A 116 -9.65 0.46 -12.52
CA TYR A 116 -10.45 -0.43 -13.32
C TYR A 116 -10.38 0.10 -14.74
N THR A 117 -9.88 -0.71 -15.66
CA THR A 117 -10.07 -0.44 -17.08
C THR A 117 -11.56 -0.20 -17.27
N PRO A 118 -11.97 0.96 -17.82
CA PRO A 118 -13.37 1.18 -18.13
C PRO A 118 -13.88 -0.01 -18.93
N LEU A 119 -15.12 -0.40 -18.66
CA LEU A 119 -15.75 -1.44 -19.46
C LEU A 119 -15.72 -1.00 -20.93
N ASN A 120 -15.25 -1.89 -21.80
CA ASN A 120 -15.18 -1.68 -23.23
C ASN A 120 -16.56 -1.75 -23.92
N ALA A 121 -17.59 -2.18 -23.18
CA ALA A 121 -18.98 -2.29 -23.60
C ALA A 121 -19.89 -2.00 -22.39
N SER A 122 -21.18 -1.81 -22.63
CA SER A 122 -22.14 -1.61 -21.53
C SER A 122 -22.23 -2.84 -20.63
N ARG A 123 -22.62 -2.63 -19.36
CA ARG A 123 -22.84 -3.75 -18.41
C ARG A 123 -23.86 -4.76 -18.95
N GLY A 124 -24.85 -4.29 -19.71
CA GLY A 124 -25.86 -5.13 -20.34
C GLY A 124 -25.27 -6.04 -21.43
N GLU A 125 -24.42 -5.51 -22.30
CA GLU A 125 -23.74 -6.28 -23.35
C GLU A 125 -22.80 -7.32 -22.77
N ILE A 126 -22.03 -6.94 -21.75
CA ILE A 126 -21.12 -7.87 -21.04
C ILE A 126 -21.91 -9.00 -20.39
N LEU A 127 -23.07 -8.71 -19.80
CA LEU A 127 -23.92 -9.75 -19.21
C LEU A 127 -24.43 -10.74 -20.26
N VAL A 128 -24.87 -10.25 -21.43
CA VAL A 128 -25.34 -11.10 -22.54
C VAL A 128 -24.21 -12.01 -23.04
N LEU A 129 -23.01 -11.47 -23.22
CA LEU A 129 -21.85 -12.25 -23.65
C LEU A 129 -21.46 -13.31 -22.61
N ALA A 130 -21.44 -12.95 -21.32
CA ALA A 130 -21.16 -13.89 -20.24
C ALA A 130 -22.21 -15.02 -20.16
N GLU A 131 -23.49 -14.70 -20.40
CA GLU A 131 -24.57 -15.69 -20.48
C GLU A 131 -24.38 -16.65 -21.67
N GLN A 132 -24.09 -16.11 -22.86
CA GLN A 132 -23.84 -16.90 -24.08
C GLN A 132 -22.61 -17.81 -23.97
N GLN A 133 -21.56 -17.34 -23.30
CA GLN A 133 -20.33 -18.10 -23.08
C GLN A 133 -20.42 -19.06 -21.88
N GLY A 134 -21.55 -19.11 -21.19
CA GLY A 134 -21.74 -19.96 -20.01
C GLY A 134 -20.84 -19.58 -18.82
N LEU A 135 -20.32 -18.35 -18.80
CA LEU A 135 -19.44 -17.85 -17.73
C LEU A 135 -20.21 -17.53 -16.44
N ILE A 136 -21.54 -17.50 -16.51
CA ILE A 136 -22.41 -17.30 -15.35
C ILE A 136 -22.71 -18.67 -14.72
N SER A 137 -21.84 -19.12 -13.82
CA SER A 137 -22.03 -20.38 -13.10
C SER A 137 -23.18 -20.33 -12.08
N GLN A 138 -23.47 -19.14 -11.54
CA GLN A 138 -24.58 -18.92 -10.61
C GLN A 138 -25.13 -17.51 -10.77
N TRP A 139 -26.46 -17.38 -10.78
CA TRP A 139 -27.12 -16.08 -10.83
C TRP A 139 -27.17 -15.46 -9.42
N PRO A 140 -26.94 -14.14 -9.29
CA PRO A 140 -27.10 -13.44 -8.03
C PRO A 140 -28.51 -13.58 -7.47
N THR A 141 -28.61 -13.70 -6.15
CA THR A 141 -29.90 -13.67 -5.44
C THR A 141 -30.58 -12.31 -5.64
N LYS A 142 -31.91 -12.30 -5.57
CA LYS A 142 -32.69 -11.05 -5.50
C LYS A 142 -32.21 -10.21 -4.31
N MET A 143 -32.10 -8.90 -4.50
CA MET A 143 -31.71 -7.99 -3.43
C MET A 143 -32.80 -7.97 -2.34
N LYS A 144 -32.40 -7.67 -1.10
CA LYS A 144 -33.32 -7.58 0.04
C LYS A 144 -34.46 -6.60 -0.23
N ASP A 145 -35.65 -6.94 0.24
CA ASP A 145 -36.82 -6.09 0.13
C ASP A 145 -36.59 -4.78 0.86
N ASN A 146 -36.78 -3.68 0.13
CA ASN A 146 -36.72 -2.33 0.66
C ASN A 146 -37.97 -1.58 0.17
N PRO A 147 -38.78 -0.98 1.06
CA PRO A 147 -40.02 -0.31 0.70
C PRO A 147 -39.83 0.86 -0.29
N ASN A 148 -38.61 1.41 -0.43
CA ASN A 148 -38.31 2.41 -1.45
C ASN A 148 -38.07 1.82 -2.85
N ARG A 149 -37.84 0.50 -3.00
CA ARG A 149 -37.63 -0.16 -4.30
C ARG A 149 -38.93 -0.29 -5.10
N LEU A 150 -40.06 -0.45 -4.41
CA LEU A 150 -41.38 -0.54 -5.04
C LEU A 150 -41.83 0.78 -5.70
N LYS A 151 -41.19 1.90 -5.37
CA LYS A 151 -41.51 3.21 -5.95
C LYS A 151 -40.98 3.41 -7.36
N PHE A 152 -40.11 2.52 -7.85
CA PHE A 152 -39.49 2.64 -9.17
C PHE A 152 -39.83 1.41 -10.03
N ASP A 153 -40.50 1.62 -11.16
CA ASP A 153 -40.79 0.58 -12.17
C ASP A 153 -39.56 0.24 -13.04
N LYS A 154 -38.40 0.11 -12.41
CA LYS A 154 -37.14 -0.19 -13.08
C LYS A 154 -36.82 -1.67 -12.90
N TYR A 155 -36.41 -2.36 -13.96
CA TYR A 155 -36.06 -3.78 -13.91
C TYR A 155 -34.56 -3.99 -14.08
N CYS A 156 -33.97 -4.81 -13.20
CA CYS A 156 -32.58 -5.21 -13.26
C CYS A 156 -32.47 -6.65 -13.77
N ARG A 157 -31.91 -6.83 -14.97
CA ARG A 157 -31.71 -8.14 -15.59
C ARG A 157 -30.69 -9.01 -14.85
N PHE A 158 -29.73 -8.41 -14.14
CA PHE A 158 -28.69 -9.13 -13.38
C PHE A 158 -29.27 -9.87 -12.17
N HIS A 159 -30.14 -9.21 -11.39
CA HIS A 159 -30.84 -9.83 -10.24
C HIS A 159 -32.19 -10.45 -10.61
N ARG A 160 -32.65 -10.26 -11.85
CA ARG A 160 -34.00 -10.61 -12.34
C ARG A 160 -35.09 -10.06 -11.40
N ASP A 161 -34.94 -8.81 -11.00
CA ASP A 161 -35.73 -8.17 -9.94
C ASP A 161 -36.13 -6.73 -10.30
N ARG A 162 -37.20 -6.23 -9.68
CA ARG A 162 -37.72 -4.86 -9.90
C ARG A 162 -37.18 -3.88 -8.85
N GLY A 163 -37.29 -2.58 -9.14
CA GLY A 163 -36.96 -1.48 -8.23
C GLY A 163 -35.59 -0.85 -8.40
N HIS A 164 -34.77 -1.29 -9.36
CA HIS A 164 -33.46 -0.68 -9.67
C HIS A 164 -33.00 -1.05 -11.09
N THR A 165 -32.01 -0.34 -11.62
CA THR A 165 -31.35 -0.68 -12.89
C THR A 165 -30.08 -1.50 -12.67
N MET A 166 -29.53 -2.05 -13.75
CA MET A 166 -28.25 -2.75 -13.72
C MET A 166 -27.07 -1.82 -13.36
N GLU A 167 -27.17 -0.52 -13.65
CA GLU A 167 -26.13 0.45 -13.31
C GLU A 167 -26.07 0.70 -11.80
N ASP A 168 -27.23 0.69 -11.13
CA ASP A 168 -27.39 0.88 -9.69
C ASP A 168 -27.01 -0.37 -8.87
N ALA A 169 -26.82 -1.53 -9.53
CA ALA A 169 -26.48 -2.78 -8.87
C ALA A 169 -25.01 -2.77 -8.43
N ILE A 170 -24.75 -2.38 -7.17
CA ILE A 170 -23.50 -2.63 -6.45
C ILE A 170 -23.74 -3.88 -5.60
N THR A 171 -23.02 -4.96 -5.88
CA THR A 171 -23.05 -6.21 -5.11
C THR A 171 -22.11 -6.13 -3.92
#